data_AF-A0A453H0C1-F1
#
_entry.id   AF-A0A453H0C1-F1
#
_cell.length_a   1.000
_cell.length_b   1.000
_cell.length_c   1.000
_cell.angle_alpha   90.00
_cell.angle_beta   90.00
_cell.angle_gamma   90.00
#
_symmetry.space_group_name_H-M   'P 1'
#
loop_
_entity.id
_entity.type
_entity.pdbx_description
1 polymer ?
#
loop_
_entity_poly.entity_id
_entity_poly.type
_entity_poly.pdbx_seq_one_letter_code
_entity_poly.pdbx_strand_id
1 'polypeptide(L)'
;EAITELRAQLHAHLSSMYATGAVDAYFQQLQELDEGSAGTGYVAEVLNIFLNDGDRILRDIDGLLNKPLHEVEFSKVDALVQQLKGSSSTYDDD
;
A
#
# COMPACT_ATOMS: atom_id res chain seq x y z
N GLU A 1 -10.92 25.15 17.48
CA GLU A 1 -9.49 24.96 17.79
C GLU A 1 -9.04 23.52 17.53
N ALA A 2 -9.56 22.49 18.23
CA ALA A 2 -9.12 21.10 18.03
C ALA A 2 -9.26 20.54 16.59
N ILE A 3 -10.38 20.82 15.90
CA ILE A 3 -10.58 20.35 14.51
C ILE A 3 -9.56 21.01 13.55
N THR A 4 -9.25 22.28 13.76
CA THR A 4 -8.26 23.01 12.96
C THR A 4 -6.87 22.42 13.15
N GLU A 5 -6.52 22.12 14.40
CA GLU A 5 -5.25 21.49 14.76
C GLU A 5 -5.11 20.08 14.15
N LEU A 6 -6.14 19.25 14.27
CA LEU A 6 -6.15 17.91 13.66
C LEU A 6 -5.99 17.97 12.13
N ARG A 7 -6.63 18.93 11.46
CA ARG A 7 -6.47 19.14 10.02
C ARG A 7 -5.06 19.56 9.65
N ALA A 8 -4.44 20.44 10.44
CA ALA A 8 -3.07 20.87 10.24
C ALA A 8 -2.08 19.69 10.38
N GLN A 9 -2.27 18.86 11.41
CA GLN A 9 -1.45 17.65 11.62
C GLN A 9 -1.59 16.65 10.49
N LEU A 10 -2.82 16.39 10.02
CA LEU A 10 -3.06 15.50 8.88
C LEU A 10 -2.37 16.02 7.62
N HIS A 11 -2.49 17.32 7.32
CA HIS A 11 -1.86 17.92 6.15
C HIS A 11 -0.33 17.87 6.23
N ALA A 12 0.26 18.12 7.41
CA ALA A 12 1.69 18.00 7.63
C ALA A 12 2.17 16.55 7.46
N HIS A 13 1.42 15.58 7.95
CA HIS A 13 1.74 14.16 7.80
C HIS A 13 1.70 13.72 6.34
N LEU A 14 0.64 14.05 5.61
CA LEU A 14 0.52 13.79 4.18
C LEU A 14 1.67 14.43 3.39
N SER A 15 1.98 15.70 3.67
CA SER A 15 3.12 16.40 3.05
C SER A 15 4.44 15.65 3.28
N SER A 16 4.66 15.12 4.49
CA SER A 16 5.84 14.30 4.79
C SER A 16 5.84 13.00 4.00
N MET A 17 4.71 12.31 3.86
CA MET A 17 4.64 11.04 3.14
C MET A 17 5.00 11.21 1.66
N TYR A 18 4.53 12.28 1.01
CA TYR A 18 4.94 12.63 -0.36
C TYR A 18 6.42 13.00 -0.43
N ALA A 19 6.92 13.82 0.50
CA ALA A 19 8.32 14.24 0.51
C ALA A 19 9.31 13.08 0.71
N THR A 20 8.92 12.05 1.44
CA THR A 20 9.74 10.84 1.64
C THR A 20 9.53 9.78 0.55
N GLY A 21 8.62 10.00 -0.40
CA GLY A 21 8.28 9.02 -1.43
C GLY A 21 7.54 7.79 -0.90
N ALA A 22 6.89 7.90 0.26
CA ALA A 22 6.06 6.82 0.81
C ALA A 22 4.75 6.66 0.02
N VAL A 23 4.28 7.75 -0.60
CA VAL A 23 3.15 7.80 -1.53
C VAL A 23 3.51 8.70 -2.71
N ASP A 24 2.80 8.51 -3.82
CA ASP A 24 3.04 9.21 -5.08
C ASP A 24 1.73 9.74 -5.70
N ALA A 25 1.78 10.15 -6.96
CA ALA A 25 0.63 10.69 -7.70
C ALA A 25 -0.57 9.73 -7.76
N TYR A 26 -0.40 8.41 -7.59
CA TYR A 26 -1.51 7.48 -7.52
C TYR A 26 -2.32 7.66 -6.23
N PHE A 27 -1.65 7.87 -5.09
CA PHE A 27 -2.33 8.14 -3.83
C PHE A 27 -3.15 9.43 -3.91
N GLN A 28 -2.66 10.45 -4.63
CA GLN A 28 -3.43 11.67 -4.89
C GLN A 28 -4.73 11.37 -5.65
N GLN A 29 -4.69 10.51 -6.68
CA GLN A 29 -5.88 10.12 -7.44
C GLN A 29 -6.90 9.37 -6.56
N LEU A 30 -6.45 8.54 -5.62
CA LEU A 30 -7.33 7.89 -4.65
C LEU A 30 -8.04 8.92 -3.76
N GLN A 31 -7.32 9.95 -3.31
CA GLN A 31 -7.89 11.04 -2.50
C GLN A 31 -8.95 11.84 -3.29
N GLU A 32 -8.67 12.18 -4.55
CA GLU A 32 -9.61 12.89 -5.43
C GLU A 32 -10.88 12.06 -5.69
N LEU A 33 -10.77 10.74 -5.80
CA LEU A 33 -11.93 9.86 -5.97
C LEU A 33 -12.81 9.82 -4.72
N ASP A 34 -12.20 9.82 -3.53
CA ASP A 34 -12.92 9.84 -2.25
C ASP A 34 -13.69 11.16 -2.05
N GLU A 35 -13.08 12.30 -2.41
CA GLU A 35 -13.71 13.64 -2.36
C GLU A 35 -14.89 13.78 -3.34
N GLY A 36 -14.84 13.11 -4.50
CA GLY A 36 -15.88 13.14 -5.53
C GLY A 36 -17.00 12.12 -5.35
N SER A 37 -16.81 11.11 -4.49
CA SER A 37 -17.79 10.04 -4.27
C SER A 37 -18.79 10.39 -3.16
N ALA A 38 -20.00 9.82 -3.22
CA ALA A 38 -21.00 9.98 -2.18
C ALA A 38 -20.68 9.18 -0.89
N GLY A 39 -19.59 8.41 -0.87
CA GLY A 39 -19.19 7.55 0.24
C GLY A 39 -17.83 7.98 0.79
N THR A 40 -17.81 8.56 1.99
CA THR A 40 -16.57 8.83 2.70
C THR A 40 -15.86 7.51 3.04
N GLY A 41 -14.59 7.37 2.70
CA GLY A 41 -13.75 6.27 3.19
C GLY A 41 -13.26 5.29 2.13
N TYR A 42 -13.39 5.62 0.84
CA TYR A 42 -12.82 4.82 -0.25
C TYR A 42 -11.30 4.65 -0.08
N VAL A 43 -10.57 5.73 0.22
CA VAL A 43 -9.11 5.67 0.49
C VAL A 43 -8.80 4.74 1.65
N ALA A 44 -9.61 4.77 2.72
CA ALA A 44 -9.41 3.92 3.88
C ALA A 44 -9.66 2.43 3.55
N GLU A 45 -10.63 2.14 2.69
CA GLU A 45 -10.90 0.78 2.20
C GLU A 45 -9.74 0.25 1.36
N VAL A 46 -9.26 1.03 0.39
CA VAL A 46 -8.12 0.66 -0.45
C VAL A 46 -6.87 0.42 0.40
N LEU A 47 -6.59 1.30 1.38
CA LEU A 47 -5.47 1.12 2.30
C LEU A 47 -5.61 -0.14 3.15
N ASN A 48 -6.80 -0.46 3.65
CA ASN A 48 -7.03 -1.69 4.41
C ASN A 48 -6.80 -2.94 3.57
N ILE A 49 -7.22 -2.96 2.31
CA ILE A 49 -6.96 -4.08 1.39
C ILE A 49 -5.45 -4.22 1.18
N PHE A 50 -4.75 -3.13 0.83
CA PHE A 50 -3.31 -3.13 0.63
C PHE A 50 -2.55 -3.65 1.86
N LEU A 51 -2.88 -3.16 3.07
CA LEU A 51 -2.19 -3.57 4.30
C LEU A 51 -2.43 -5.05 4.64
N ASN A 52 -3.66 -5.55 4.45
CA ASN A 52 -3.99 -6.95 4.73
C ASN A 52 -3.31 -7.90 3.73
N ASP A 53 -3.36 -7.58 2.43
CA ASP A 53 -2.70 -8.38 1.40
C ASP A 53 -1.18 -8.31 1.54
N GLY A 54 -0.63 -7.13 1.85
CA GLY A 54 0.79 -6.92 2.11
C GLY A 54 1.31 -7.76 3.27
N ASP A 55 0.64 -7.75 4.43
CA ASP A 55 1.03 -8.58 5.59
C ASP A 55 1.01 -10.07 5.25
N ARG A 56 -0.04 -10.54 4.56
CA ARG A 56 -0.14 -11.94 4.12
C ARG A 56 1.02 -12.31 3.19
N ILE A 57 1.26 -11.51 2.15
CA ILE A 57 2.30 -11.78 1.15
C ILE A 57 3.68 -11.79 1.78
N LEU A 58 3.98 -10.83 2.67
CA LEU A 58 5.28 -10.77 3.35
C LEU A 58 5.51 -12.00 4.24
N ARG A 59 4.48 -12.49 4.94
CA ARG A 59 4.56 -13.72 5.73
C ARG A 59 4.80 -14.95 4.86
N ASP A 60 4.15 -15.04 3.70
CA ASP A 60 4.34 -16.16 2.78
C ASP A 60 5.76 -16.15 2.18
N ILE A 61 6.29 -14.97 1.82
CA ILE A 61 7.67 -14.79 1.37
C ILE A 61 8.66 -15.21 2.47
N ASP A 62 8.45 -14.74 3.71
CA ASP A 62 9.29 -15.11 4.86
C ASP A 62 9.30 -16.63 5.07
N GLY A 63 8.13 -17.27 5.00
CA GLY A 63 8.00 -18.73 5.10
C GLY A 63 8.72 -19.51 3.99
N LEU A 64 8.77 -18.97 2.77
CA LEU A 64 9.51 -19.58 1.66
C LEU A 64 11.02 -19.40 1.79
N LEU A 65 11.47 -18.21 2.21
CA LEU A 65 12.89 -17.86 2.31
C LEU A 65 13.56 -18.43 3.57
N ASN A 66 12.78 -18.78 4.60
CA ASN A 66 13.30 -19.44 5.81
C ASN A 66 13.55 -20.95 5.63
N LYS A 67 13.34 -21.51 4.44
CA LYS A 67 13.69 -22.89 4.11
C LYS A 67 15.19 -23.03 3.82
N PRO A 68 15.76 -24.25 3.94
CA PRO A 68 17.09 -24.52 3.41
C PRO A 68 17.19 -24.10 1.94
N LEU A 69 18.31 -23.49 1.53
CA LEU A 69 18.48 -22.90 0.18
C LEU A 69 18.09 -23.84 -0.98
N HIS A 70 18.33 -25.15 -0.82
CA HIS A 70 18.02 -26.16 -1.84
C HIS A 70 16.52 -26.51 -1.93
N GLU A 71 15.70 -26.04 -0.99
CA GLU A 71 14.24 -26.23 -0.93
C GLU A 71 13.47 -24.93 -1.24
N VAL A 72 14.18 -23.80 -1.45
CA VAL A 72 13.55 -22.51 -1.75
C VAL A 72 13.00 -22.52 -3.18
N GLU A 73 11.68 -22.38 -3.30
CA GLU A 73 10.99 -22.25 -4.58
C GLU A 73 10.97 -20.79 -5.03
N PHE A 74 12.04 -20.32 -5.68
CA PHE A 74 12.17 -18.92 -6.10
C PHE A 74 11.08 -18.45 -7.07
N SER A 75 10.48 -19.34 -7.86
CA SER A 75 9.33 -19.00 -8.71
C SER A 75 8.10 -18.60 -7.91
N LYS A 76 7.88 -19.20 -6.72
CA LYS A 76 6.79 -18.80 -5.82
C LYS A 76 7.09 -17.47 -5.14
N VAL A 77 8.34 -17.25 -4.75
CA VAL A 77 8.79 -15.96 -4.18
C VAL A 77 8.60 -14.85 -5.21
N ASP A 78 9.00 -15.06 -6.46
CA ASP A 78 8.82 -14.11 -7.57
C ASP A 78 7.34 -13.77 -7.80
N ALA A 79 6.48 -14.80 -7.88
CA ALA A 79 5.03 -14.59 -8.02
C ALA A 79 4.42 -13.78 -6.85
N LEU A 80 4.89 -13.99 -5.62
CA LEU A 80 4.45 -13.22 -4.45
C LEU A 80 4.97 -11.77 -4.50
N VAL A 81 6.20 -11.56 -4.94
CA VAL A 81 6.76 -10.20 -5.13
C VAL A 81 6.00 -9.45 -6.22
N GLN A 82 5.62 -10.11 -7.32
CA GLN A 82 4.77 -9.53 -8.36
C GLN A 82 3.39 -9.15 -7.80
N GLN A 83 2.77 -10.02 -6.99
CA GLN A 83 1.51 -9.68 -6.32
C GLN A 83 1.65 -8.48 -5.38
N LEU A 84 2.75 -8.36 -4.64
CA LEU A 84 3.02 -7.22 -3.78
C LEU A 84 3.23 -5.92 -4.58
N LYS A 85 3.87 -6.01 -5.74
CA LYS A 85 4.01 -4.89 -6.67
C LYS A 85 2.65 -4.45 -7.21
N GLY A 86 1.81 -5.41 -7.61
CA GLY A 86 0.44 -5.13 -8.09
C GLY A 86 -0.51 -4.63 -6.99
N SER A 87 -0.31 -5.01 -5.73
CA SER A 87 -1.13 -4.46 -4.64
C SER A 87 -0.72 -3.03 -4.25
N SER A 88 0.53 -2.64 -4.51
CA SER A 88 1.06 -1.29 -4.24
C SER A 88 0.91 -0.32 -5.41
N SER A 89 0.51 -0.78 -6.60
CA SER A 89 0.37 0.05 -7.79
C SER A 89 -0.68 -0.50 -8.74
N THR A 90 -1.42 0.34 -9.46
CA THR A 90 -2.40 -0.11 -10.47
C THR A 90 -1.76 -0.65 -11.76
N TYR A 91 -0.44 -0.66 -11.85
CA TYR A 91 0.27 -1.11 -13.05
C TYR A 91 0.67 -2.58 -12.91
N ASP A 92 -0.11 -3.45 -13.55
CA ASP A 92 0.41 -4.71 -14.09
C ASP A 92 1.49 -4.33 -15.12
N ASP A 93 2.73 -4.81 -14.93
CA ASP A 93 3.75 -4.78 -15.99
C ASP A 93 3.31 -5.77 -17.08
N ASP A 94 2.72 -5.27 -18.16
CA ASP A 94 2.67 -5.92 -19.48
C ASP A 94 3.45 -5.07 -20.50
#